data_AF-A0A3C1WFP3-F1
#
_entry.id   AF-A0A3C1WFP3-F1
#
_cell.length_a   1.000
_cell.length_b   1.000
_cell.length_c   1.000
_cell.angle_alpha   90.00
_cell.angle_beta   90.00
_cell.angle_gamma   90.00
#
_symmetry.space_group_name_H-M   'P 1'
#
loop_
_entity.id
_entity.type
_entity.pdbx_description
1 polymer ?
#
loop_
_entity_poly.entity_id
_entity_poly.type
_entity_poly.pdbx_seq_one_letter_code
_entity_poly.pdbx_strand_id
1 'polypeptide(L)' 'DAYLALSFCVDVSGRPYDIRITEERPPGLGMANAGREALQQTRFTTAKKGGVPVPFCGLEQPFEVRFSN' A
#
# COMPACT_ATOMS: atom_id res chain seq x y z
N ASP A 1 -19.11 -4.45 -6.40
CA ASP A 1 -18.05 -4.09 -5.45
C ASP A 1 -16.81 -4.89 -5.75
N ALA A 2 -15.65 -4.25 -5.68
CA ALA A 2 -14.36 -4.88 -5.89
C ALA A 2 -13.43 -4.57 -4.73
N TYR A 3 -12.45 -5.42 -4.52
CA TYR A 3 -11.56 -5.37 -3.38
C TYR A 3 -10.11 -5.50 -3.84
N LEU A 4 -9.24 -4.72 -3.22
CA LEU A 4 -7.80 -4.80 -3.40
C LEU A 4 -7.13 -4.72 -2.03
N ALA A 5 -6.18 -5.60 -1.76
CA ALA A 5 -5.28 -5.48 -0.62
C ALA A 5 -3.83 -5.46 -1.10
N LEU A 6 -3.06 -4.52 -0.57
CA LEU A 6 -1.63 -4.37 -0.84
C LEU A 6 -0.85 -4.46 0.47
N SER A 7 0.23 -5.24 0.47
CA SER A 7 1.21 -5.26 1.56
C SER A 7 2.48 -4.52 1.14
N PHE A 8 3.10 -3.79 2.07
CA PHE A 8 4.31 -3.02 1.77
C PHE A 8 5.15 -2.75 3.01
N CYS A 9 6.36 -2.25 2.76
CA CYS A 9 7.25 -1.68 3.76
C CYS A 9 7.32 -0.16 3.61
N VAL A 10 7.73 0.53 4.67
CA VAL A 10 7.98 1.98 4.68
C VAL A 10 9.42 2.23 5.10
N ASP A 11 10.14 3.04 4.33
CA ASP A 11 11.54 3.38 4.60
C ASP A 11 11.67 4.56 5.60
N VAL A 12 12.91 4.91 5.93
CA VAL A 12 13.22 6.01 6.87
C VAL A 12 12.83 7.40 6.36
N SER A 13 12.50 7.54 5.09
CA SER A 13 12.00 8.77 4.48
C SER A 13 10.46 8.81 4.39
N GLY A 14 9.79 7.77 4.88
CA GLY A 14 8.34 7.63 4.81
C GLY A 14 7.84 7.18 3.43
N ARG A 15 8.72 6.67 2.55
CA ARG A 15 8.35 6.15 1.24
C ARG A 15 7.98 4.68 1.33
N PRO A 16 6.88 4.24 0.69
CA PRO A 16 6.58 2.82 0.59
C PRO A 16 7.50 2.13 -0.42
N TYR A 17 7.86 0.88 -0.14
CA TYR A 17 8.64 0.01 -1.01
C TYR A 17 8.21 -1.46 -0.82
N ASP A 18 8.70 -2.35 -1.69
CA ASP A 18 8.32 -3.78 -1.71
C ASP A 18 6.78 -3.98 -1.69
N ILE A 19 6.09 -3.22 -2.54
CA ILE A 19 4.62 -3.25 -2.62
C ILE A 19 4.17 -4.52 -3.34
N ARG A 20 3.45 -5.38 -2.62
CA ARG A 20 2.92 -6.66 -3.09
C ARG A 20 1.40 -6.63 -3.10
N ILE A 21 0.80 -7.23 -4.11
CA ILE A 21 -0.64 -7.47 -4.14
C ILE A 21 -0.89 -8.71 -3.29
N THR A 22 -1.65 -8.57 -2.22
CA THR A 22 -2.07 -9.71 -1.40
C THR A 22 -3.43 -10.23 -1.84
N GLU A 23 -4.30 -9.34 -2.35
CA GLU A 23 -5.60 -9.74 -2.89
C GLU A 23 -6.09 -8.76 -3.96
N GLU A 24 -6.69 -9.27 -5.04
CA GLU A 24 -7.48 -8.48 -6.00
C GLU A 24 -8.73 -9.29 -6.36
N ARG A 25 -9.92 -8.73 -6.12
CA ARG A 25 -11.20 -9.40 -6.39
C ARG A 25 -12.21 -8.47 -7.07
N PRO A 26 -12.73 -8.84 -8.26
CA PRO A 26 -12.23 -9.92 -9.12
C PRO A 26 -10.82 -9.59 -9.65
N PRO A 27 -9.99 -10.60 -9.95
CA PRO A 27 -8.64 -10.37 -10.45
C PRO A 27 -8.67 -9.80 -11.87
N GLY A 28 -7.63 -9.03 -12.23
CA GLY A 28 -7.44 -8.58 -13.61
C GLY A 28 -8.22 -7.32 -14.01
N LEU A 29 -8.84 -6.62 -13.04
CA LEU A 29 -9.49 -5.32 -13.28
C LEU A 29 -8.51 -4.14 -13.35
N GLY A 30 -7.21 -4.39 -13.16
CA GLY A 30 -6.17 -3.36 -13.19
C GLY A 30 -6.11 -2.50 -11.92
N MET A 31 -6.88 -2.82 -10.88
CA MET A 31 -6.87 -2.12 -9.59
C MET A 31 -5.50 -2.24 -8.93
N ALA A 32 -4.83 -3.37 -9.11
CA ALA A 32 -3.47 -3.61 -8.67
C ALA A 32 -2.48 -2.50 -9.08
N ASN A 33 -2.51 -2.05 -10.34
CA ASN A 33 -1.60 -1.02 -10.81
C ASN A 33 -1.99 0.35 -10.23
N ALA A 34 -3.28 0.69 -10.26
CA ALA A 34 -3.79 1.94 -9.68
C ALA A 34 -3.47 2.06 -8.18
N GLY A 35 -3.66 0.98 -7.41
CA GLY A 35 -3.35 0.96 -5.97
C GLY A 35 -1.85 1.07 -5.70
N ARG A 36 -0.99 0.42 -6.51
CA ARG A 36 0.47 0.60 -6.41
C ARG A 36 0.88 2.04 -6.66
N GLU A 37 0.37 2.65 -7.72
CA GLU A 37 0.66 4.05 -8.07
C GLU A 37 0.19 5.01 -6.96
N ALA A 38 -1.01 4.80 -6.42
CA ALA A 38 -1.53 5.57 -5.30
C ALA A 38 -0.63 5.45 -4.06
N LEU A 39 -0.18 4.24 -3.71
CA LEU A 39 0.76 4.04 -2.62
C LEU A 39 2.09 4.74 -2.89
N GLN A 40 2.66 4.61 -4.09
CA GLN A 40 3.93 5.25 -4.45
C GLN A 40 3.92 6.78 -4.31
N GLN A 41 2.76 7.41 -4.49
CA GLN A 41 2.56 8.85 -4.30
C GLN A 41 2.38 9.25 -2.83
N THR A 42 2.11 8.28 -1.95
CA THR A 42 1.83 8.52 -0.53
C THR A 42 3.12 8.73 0.28
N ARG A 43 3.03 9.53 1.34
CA ARG A 43 4.05 9.63 2.41
C ARG A 43 3.47 9.13 3.72
N PHE A 44 4.19 8.22 4.35
CA PHE A 44 3.82 7.62 5.62
C PHE A 44 4.66 8.21 6.75
N THR A 45 4.06 8.28 7.94
CA THR A 45 4.81 8.58 9.16
C THR A 45 5.74 7.41 9.47
N THR A 46 7.01 7.71 9.68
CA THR A 46 8.03 6.69 9.97
C THR A 46 7.92 6.19 11.40
N ALA A 47 8.10 4.88 11.60
CA ALA A 47 8.35 4.34 12.93
C ALA A 47 9.66 4.89 13.51
N LYS A 48 9.73 4.99 14.84
CA LYS A 48 10.94 5.42 15.55
C LYS A 48 11.35 4.37 16.59
N LYS A 49 12.65 4.09 16.67
CA LYS A 49 13.24 3.28 17.74
C LYS A 49 14.26 4.15 18.49
N GLY A 50 13.99 4.45 19.76
CA GLY A 50 14.83 5.37 20.53
C GLY A 50 14.92 6.78 19.93
N GLY A 51 13.83 7.26 19.32
CA GLY A 51 13.78 8.58 18.67
C GLY A 51 14.35 8.63 17.24
N VAL A 52 15.05 7.57 16.81
CA VAL A 52 15.63 7.48 15.46
C VAL A 52 14.64 6.82 14.49
N PRO A 53 14.40 7.38 13.29
CA PRO A 53 13.58 6.75 12.26
C PRO A 53 14.13 5.38 11.84
N VAL A 54 13.26 4.39 11.73
CA VAL A 54 13.61 3.03 11.28
C VAL A 54 12.64 2.55 10.21
N PRO A 55 13.11 1.76 9.22
CA PRO A 55 12.21 1.12 8.27
C PRO A 55 11.36 0.06 8.97
N PHE A 56 10.17 -0.20 8.44
CA PHE A 56 9.29 -1.24 8.94
C PHE A 56 8.46 -1.86 7.81
N CYS A 57 7.99 -3.10 8.01
CA CYS A 57 7.33 -3.92 7.00
C CYS A 57 6.06 -4.56 7.53
N GLY A 58 5.23 -5.06 6.61
CA GLY A 58 4.01 -5.81 6.95
C GLY A 58 2.79 -4.92 7.18
N LEU A 59 2.83 -3.64 6.72
CA LEU A 59 1.61 -2.86 6.62
C LEU A 59 0.74 -3.44 5.51
N GLU A 60 -0.57 -3.39 5.73
CA GLU A 60 -1.58 -3.75 4.74
C GLU A 60 -2.54 -2.59 4.51
N GLN A 61 -2.81 -2.30 3.24
CA GLN A 61 -3.77 -1.27 2.81
C GLN A 61 -4.90 -1.95 2.03
N PRO A 62 -6.08 -2.12 2.65
CA PRO A 62 -7.27 -2.56 1.95
C PRO A 62 -7.96 -1.40 1.22
N PHE A 63 -8.52 -1.68 0.05
CA PHE A 63 -9.34 -0.76 -0.74
C PHE A 63 -10.65 -1.46 -1.09
N GLU A 64 -11.76 -0.86 -0.67
CA GLU A 64 -13.07 -1.16 -1.21
C GLU A 64 -13.35 -0.24 -2.39
N VAL A 65 -13.57 -0.83 -3.56
CA VAL A 65 -13.76 -0.11 -4.82
C VAL A 65 -15.19 -0.27 -5.28
N ARG A 66 -15.86 0.86 -5.49
CA ARG A 66 -17.17 0.92 -6.14
C ARG A 66 -16.97 1.57 -7.50
N PHE A 67 -17.30 0.83 -8.55
CA PHE A 67 -17.38 1.38 -9.90
C PHE A 67 -18.74 2.05 -10.08
N SER A 68 -18.74 3.31 -10.52
CA SER A 68 -19.93 4.01 -10.97
C SER A 68 -19.82 4.23 -12.48
N ASN A 69 -20.95 4.06 -13.18
CA ASN A 69 -21.10 4.45 -14.58
C ASN A 69 -21.42 5.94 -14.71
#